data_AF-A0A659R072-F1
#
_entry.id   AF-A0A659R072-F1
#
_cell.length_a   1.000
_cell.length_b   1.000
_cell.length_c   1.000
_cell.angle_alpha   90.00
_cell.angle_beta   90.00
_cell.angle_gamma   90.00
#
_symmetry.space_group_name_H-M   'P 1'
#
loop_
_entity.id
_entity.type
_entity.pdbx_description
1 polymer ?
#
loop_
_entity_poly.entity_id
_entity_poly.type
_entity_poly.pdbx_seq_one_letter_code
_entity_poly.pdbx_strand_id
1 'polypeptide(L)'
;SVATTYREKLAEQGIIFCSFGEAIHDHPDLVRKYLGTVVPGNDNFFAALNAAVASDGTFIYVPKGVRCPMELSTYFRINAEKTGQFERTILVADEGSYVSYIEGCSAPVRDSYQLHAAVVEVIIHKDAEVKYSTVQNWFPGDNNTGGILNFVTKRALCEGENSKMSWTQSETGSAITWKYPSCILRGDNSIGEFYSVALTSGHQQADTGTKMIHIGKNTRSTIISKGISAGHSQTRSRGLVKC
;
A
#
# COMPACT_ATOMS: atom_id res chain seq x y z
N SER A 1 15.55 3.88 23.54
CA SER A 1 16.30 3.75 22.27
C SER A 1 15.71 4.73 21.26
N VAL A 2 16.35 4.99 20.12
CA VAL A 2 15.85 5.91 19.08
C VAL A 2 14.39 5.60 18.69
N ALA A 3 14.00 4.33 18.64
CA ALA A 3 12.62 3.90 18.37
C ALA A 3 11.60 4.31 19.46
N THR A 4 11.99 4.30 20.75
CA THR A 4 11.12 4.70 21.86
C THR A 4 10.80 6.20 21.81
N THR A 5 11.81 7.02 21.52
CA THR A 5 11.68 8.49 21.44
C THR A 5 10.79 8.94 20.27
N TYR A 6 10.77 8.20 19.16
CA TYR A 6 9.85 8.50 18.05
C TYR A 6 8.41 8.13 18.36
N ARG A 7 8.17 6.99 19.03
CA ARG A 7 6.83 6.56 19.42
C ARG A 7 6.19 7.54 20.41
N GLU A 8 6.95 8.05 21.37
CA GLU A 8 6.51 9.07 22.33
C GLU A 8 6.11 10.39 21.63
N LYS A 9 6.94 10.91 20.72
CA LYS A 9 6.65 12.15 19.98
C LYS A 9 5.42 12.05 19.08
N LEU A 10 5.17 10.87 18.49
CA LEU A 10 3.97 10.64 17.70
C LEU A 10 2.73 10.57 18.60
N ALA A 11 2.83 9.89 19.75
CA ALA A 11 1.76 9.80 20.73
C ALA A 11 1.39 11.15 21.35
N GLU A 12 2.35 12.05 21.59
CA GLU A 12 2.10 13.43 22.03
C GLU A 12 1.20 14.22 21.08
N GLN A 13 1.23 13.90 19.78
CA GLN A 13 0.37 14.51 18.77
C GLN A 13 -0.89 13.68 18.46
N GLY A 14 -1.14 12.62 19.22
CA GLY A 14 -2.26 11.70 19.01
C GLY A 14 -2.14 10.80 17.78
N ILE A 15 -0.95 10.73 17.16
CA ILE A 15 -0.69 9.87 16.01
C ILE A 15 -0.52 8.43 16.51
N ILE A 16 -1.30 7.51 15.95
CA ILE A 16 -1.15 6.08 16.20
C ILE A 16 -0.30 5.52 15.07
N PHE A 17 0.83 4.91 15.40
CA PHE A 17 1.66 4.15 14.46
C PHE A 17 2.15 2.89 15.16
N CYS A 18 1.49 1.77 14.86
CA CYS A 18 1.74 0.48 15.50
C CYS A 18 1.48 -0.69 14.54
N SER A 19 1.75 -1.91 15.00
CA SER A 19 1.41 -3.12 14.24
C SER A 19 -0.11 -3.32 14.16
N PHE A 20 -0.58 -4.05 13.14
CA PHE A 20 -2.01 -4.36 13.00
C PHE A 20 -2.57 -5.10 14.22
N GLY A 21 -1.80 -6.04 14.80
CA GLY A 21 -2.18 -6.76 16.02
C GLY A 21 -2.29 -5.86 17.26
N GLU A 22 -1.32 -4.97 17.48
CA GLU A 22 -1.39 -3.97 18.57
C GLU A 22 -2.63 -3.07 18.40
N ALA A 23 -2.93 -2.64 17.18
CA ALA A 23 -4.11 -1.80 16.93
C ALA A 23 -5.43 -2.50 17.24
N ILE A 24 -5.55 -3.81 16.95
CA ILE A 24 -6.74 -4.59 17.31
C ILE A 24 -6.91 -4.66 18.84
N HIS A 25 -5.80 -4.79 19.57
CA HIS A 25 -5.82 -4.89 21.03
C HIS A 25 -6.07 -3.52 21.71
N ASP A 26 -5.32 -2.49 21.31
CA ASP A 26 -5.27 -1.19 21.99
C ASP A 26 -6.30 -0.18 21.42
N HIS A 27 -6.73 -0.36 20.18
CA HIS A 27 -7.65 0.54 19.46
C HIS A 27 -8.79 -0.20 18.71
N PRO A 28 -9.50 -1.16 19.35
CA PRO A 28 -10.43 -2.06 18.67
C PRO A 28 -11.57 -1.33 17.95
N ASP A 29 -12.11 -0.26 18.54
CA ASP A 29 -13.23 0.50 17.96
C ASP A 29 -12.81 1.21 16.68
N LEU A 30 -11.60 1.75 16.65
CA LEU A 30 -11.06 2.46 15.51
C LEU A 30 -10.73 1.50 14.37
N VAL A 31 -10.11 0.35 14.68
CA VAL A 31 -9.87 -0.71 13.68
C VAL A 31 -11.19 -1.21 13.11
N ARG A 32 -12.18 -1.51 13.97
CA ARG A 32 -13.50 -1.99 13.53
C ARG A 32 -14.21 -1.00 12.63
N LYS A 33 -14.05 0.31 12.87
CA LYS A 33 -14.65 1.37 12.05
C LYS A 33 -14.12 1.37 10.62
N TYR A 34 -12.85 1.05 10.39
CA TYR A 34 -12.19 1.24 9.09
C TYR A 34 -11.79 -0.06 8.37
N LEU A 35 -11.58 -1.16 9.09
CA LEU A 35 -11.18 -2.43 8.51
C LEU A 35 -12.21 -2.94 7.49
N GLY A 36 -11.77 -3.20 6.26
CA GLY A 36 -12.60 -3.74 5.18
C GLY A 36 -13.56 -2.73 4.55
N THR A 37 -13.50 -1.45 4.94
CA THR A 37 -14.36 -0.40 4.37
C THR A 37 -13.98 -0.04 2.93
N VAL A 38 -12.70 -0.22 2.58
CA VAL A 38 -12.18 0.13 1.26
C VAL A 38 -11.87 -1.13 0.46
N VAL A 39 -11.30 -2.16 1.09
CA VAL A 39 -11.05 -3.48 0.50
C VAL A 39 -11.75 -4.55 1.34
N PRO A 40 -13.03 -4.86 1.03
CA PRO A 40 -13.78 -5.88 1.76
C PRO A 40 -13.11 -7.25 1.76
N GLY A 41 -13.41 -8.07 2.77
CA GLY A 41 -12.87 -9.43 2.89
C GLY A 41 -13.28 -10.40 1.78
N ASN A 42 -14.10 -9.97 0.82
CA ASN A 42 -14.49 -10.74 -0.37
C ASN A 42 -14.19 -9.99 -1.68
N ASP A 43 -13.33 -8.98 -1.65
CA ASP A 43 -13.06 -8.10 -2.81
C ASP A 43 -12.52 -8.86 -4.04
N ASN A 44 -11.59 -9.77 -3.80
CA ASN A 44 -11.02 -10.69 -4.80
C ASN A 44 -10.39 -11.89 -4.09
N PHE A 45 -9.94 -12.88 -4.87
CA PHE A 45 -9.41 -14.13 -4.34
C PHE A 45 -8.29 -13.94 -3.28
N PHE A 46 -7.27 -13.13 -3.60
CA PHE A 46 -6.14 -12.92 -2.69
C PHE A 46 -6.46 -11.97 -1.54
N ALA A 47 -7.34 -10.99 -1.75
CA ALA A 47 -7.85 -10.14 -0.68
C ALA A 47 -8.68 -10.94 0.34
N ALA A 48 -9.45 -11.92 -0.12
CA ALA A 48 -10.23 -12.80 0.76
C ALA A 48 -9.35 -13.74 1.58
N LEU A 49 -8.34 -14.33 0.93
CA LEU A 49 -7.33 -15.11 1.64
C LEU A 49 -6.61 -14.24 2.69
N ASN A 50 -6.14 -13.05 2.30
CA ASN A 50 -5.50 -12.10 3.22
C ASN A 50 -6.40 -11.76 4.41
N ALA A 51 -7.67 -11.43 4.17
CA ALA A 51 -8.60 -11.06 5.24
C ALA A 51 -8.83 -12.19 6.27
N ALA A 52 -8.71 -13.45 5.87
CA ALA A 52 -8.87 -14.60 6.75
C ALA A 52 -7.61 -14.95 7.56
N VAL A 53 -6.42 -14.70 7.02
CA VAL A 53 -5.15 -15.23 7.58
C VAL A 53 -4.14 -14.16 8.00
N ALA A 54 -4.36 -12.89 7.68
CA ALA A 54 -3.42 -11.82 7.99
C ALA A 54 -3.30 -11.61 9.51
N SER A 55 -2.09 -11.82 10.03
CA SER A 55 -1.68 -11.49 11.40
C SER A 55 -0.72 -10.30 11.46
N ASP A 56 -0.03 -10.02 10.35
CA ASP A 56 0.96 -8.96 10.23
C ASP A 56 0.37 -7.73 9.55
N GLY A 57 1.05 -6.58 9.71
CA GLY A 57 0.68 -5.35 9.03
C GLY A 57 0.86 -4.12 9.90
N THR A 58 0.27 -3.02 9.47
CA THR A 58 0.51 -1.71 10.08
C THR A 58 -0.79 -0.94 10.20
N PHE A 59 -0.98 -0.29 11.34
CA PHE A 59 -2.08 0.63 11.56
C PHE A 59 -1.54 2.03 11.79
N ILE A 60 -2.00 2.98 10.98
CA ILE A 60 -1.67 4.40 11.08
C ILE A 60 -2.96 5.19 11.21
N TYR A 61 -3.04 6.03 12.25
CA TYR A 61 -4.09 7.04 12.39
C TYR A 61 -3.46 8.39 12.66
N VAL A 62 -3.86 9.39 11.88
CA VAL A 62 -3.42 10.78 12.05
C VAL A 62 -4.64 11.63 12.40
N PRO A 63 -4.68 12.25 13.59
CA PRO A 63 -5.85 12.96 14.07
C PRO A 63 -6.07 14.29 13.33
N LYS A 64 -7.27 14.84 13.51
CA LYS A 64 -7.71 16.09 12.89
C LYS A 64 -6.72 17.23 13.10
N GLY A 65 -6.39 17.93 12.01
CA GLY A 65 -5.50 19.10 11.98
C GLY A 65 -4.03 18.80 12.22
N VAL A 66 -3.64 17.53 12.39
CA VAL A 66 -2.25 17.16 12.68
C VAL A 66 -1.49 16.88 11.39
N ARG A 67 -0.39 17.62 11.21
CA ARG A 67 0.62 17.33 10.21
C ARG A 67 1.71 16.48 10.85
N CYS A 68 1.82 15.23 10.43
CA CYS A 68 2.84 14.30 10.94
C CYS A 68 4.24 14.94 10.82
N PRO A 69 5.01 15.03 11.93
CA PRO A 69 6.24 15.82 11.99
C PRO A 69 7.42 15.17 11.24
N MET A 70 7.26 13.92 10.83
CA MET A 70 8.27 13.11 10.14
C MET A 70 7.62 12.12 9.19
N GLU A 71 8.43 11.51 8.33
CA GLU A 71 7.97 10.41 7.49
C GLU A 71 7.93 9.12 8.31
N LEU A 72 6.78 8.45 8.28
CA LEU A 72 6.62 7.14 8.88
C LEU A 72 7.21 6.12 7.93
N SER A 73 7.93 5.13 8.47
CA SER A 73 8.44 4.05 7.63
C SER A 73 8.36 2.71 8.33
N THR A 74 7.95 1.70 7.57
CA THR A 74 8.06 0.30 7.97
C THR A 74 8.91 -0.44 6.95
N TYR A 75 9.68 -1.40 7.45
CA TYR A 75 10.47 -2.27 6.60
C TYR A 75 10.15 -3.71 6.93
N PHE A 76 9.42 -4.37 6.02
CA PHE A 76 9.09 -5.77 6.13
C PHE A 76 10.21 -6.61 5.49
N ARG A 77 10.81 -7.50 6.28
CA ARG A 77 11.80 -8.46 5.80
C ARG A 77 11.20 -9.86 5.86
N ILE A 78 11.09 -10.53 4.72
CA ILE A 78 10.62 -11.93 4.66
C ILE A 78 11.70 -12.83 5.27
N ASN A 79 11.57 -13.23 6.53
CA ASN A 79 12.56 -14.09 7.18
C ASN A 79 12.15 -15.58 7.19
N ALA A 80 10.85 -15.90 7.22
CA ALA A 80 10.36 -17.28 7.40
C ALA A 80 10.37 -18.10 6.08
N GLU A 81 10.58 -19.42 6.22
CA GLU A 81 10.66 -20.39 5.13
C GLU A 81 9.29 -21.01 4.86
N LYS A 82 8.86 -21.05 3.60
CA LYS A 82 7.60 -21.69 3.16
C LYS A 82 6.31 -21.05 3.70
N THR A 83 6.35 -19.80 4.12
CA THR A 83 5.17 -19.04 4.57
C THR A 83 4.78 -17.97 3.56
N GLY A 84 3.50 -17.92 3.16
CA GLY A 84 2.98 -16.74 2.46
C GLY A 84 2.99 -15.54 3.40
N GLN A 85 3.40 -14.36 2.89
CA GLN A 85 3.30 -13.12 3.65
C GLN A 85 1.94 -12.48 3.38
N PHE A 86 1.13 -12.42 4.43
CA PHE A 86 -0.19 -11.81 4.42
C PHE A 86 -0.17 -10.67 5.42
N GLU A 87 0.02 -9.46 4.91
CA GLU A 87 0.02 -8.26 5.72
C GLU A 87 -1.16 -7.37 5.37
N ARG A 88 -1.70 -6.68 6.38
CA ARG A 88 -2.79 -5.74 6.20
C ARG A 88 -2.43 -4.37 6.77
N THR A 89 -2.33 -3.39 5.90
CA THR A 89 -2.06 -1.99 6.28
C THR A 89 -3.35 -1.18 6.22
N ILE A 90 -3.66 -0.46 7.30
CA ILE A 90 -4.75 0.50 7.35
C ILE A 90 -4.15 1.86 7.71
N LEU A 91 -4.33 2.85 6.84
CA LEU A 91 -3.91 4.23 7.07
C LEU A 91 -5.14 5.14 7.03
N VAL A 92 -5.35 5.89 8.11
CA VAL A 92 -6.44 6.85 8.22
C VAL A 92 -5.85 8.25 8.46
N ALA A 93 -6.18 9.17 7.57
CA ALA A 93 -5.86 10.58 7.70
C ALA A 93 -7.16 11.34 7.96
N ASP A 94 -7.36 11.79 9.20
CA ASP A 94 -8.53 12.56 9.64
C ASP A 94 -8.49 14.01 9.11
N GLU A 95 -9.54 14.79 9.31
CA GLU A 95 -9.74 16.07 8.64
C GLU A 95 -8.53 17.02 8.78
N GLY A 96 -8.06 17.60 7.68
CA GLY A 96 -6.94 18.54 7.65
C GLY A 96 -5.58 17.95 8.06
N SER A 97 -5.46 16.62 8.14
CA SER A 97 -4.22 15.95 8.52
C SER A 97 -3.28 15.72 7.34
N TYR A 98 -1.99 15.49 7.63
CA TYR A 98 -1.00 15.13 6.62
C TYR A 98 -0.08 14.03 7.11
N VAL A 99 0.23 13.07 6.24
CA VAL A 99 1.25 12.05 6.50
C VAL A 99 1.97 11.58 5.23
N SER A 100 3.27 11.36 5.37
CA SER A 100 4.11 10.65 4.40
C SER A 100 4.49 9.31 5.01
N TYR A 101 4.13 8.22 4.34
CA TYR A 101 4.39 6.86 4.78
C TYR A 101 5.18 6.10 3.71
N ILE A 102 6.23 5.41 4.13
CA ILE A 102 7.14 4.64 3.29
C ILE A 102 7.07 3.17 3.71
N GLU A 103 6.62 2.33 2.80
CA GLU A 103 6.62 0.88 2.96
C GLU A 103 7.79 0.28 2.19
N GLY A 104 8.71 -0.35 2.90
CA GLY A 104 9.83 -1.10 2.32
C GLY A 104 9.61 -2.59 2.43
N CYS A 105 9.93 -3.35 1.38
CA CYS A 105 9.98 -4.81 1.45
C CYS A 105 11.23 -5.38 0.78
N SER A 106 11.88 -6.36 1.43
CA SER A 106 12.90 -7.21 0.80
C SER A 106 12.75 -8.67 1.18
N ALA A 107 13.12 -9.56 0.27
CA ALA A 107 13.20 -11.01 0.51
C ALA A 107 14.63 -11.54 0.33
N PRO A 108 15.02 -12.54 1.12
CA PRO A 108 16.16 -13.38 0.82
C PRO A 108 15.88 -14.27 -0.39
N VAL A 109 16.96 -14.71 -1.04
CA VAL A 109 16.95 -15.68 -2.14
C VAL A 109 16.39 -17.02 -1.65
N ARG A 110 15.41 -17.59 -2.38
CA ARG A 110 14.85 -18.92 -2.09
C ARG A 110 14.51 -19.67 -3.37
N ASP A 111 14.64 -20.99 -3.32
CA ASP A 111 14.45 -21.90 -4.46
C ASP A 111 12.98 -22.27 -4.73
N SER A 112 12.05 -21.84 -3.87
CA SER A 112 10.60 -22.09 -4.02
C SER A 112 9.82 -20.79 -4.16
N TYR A 113 8.67 -20.85 -4.85
CA TYR A 113 7.78 -19.69 -4.98
C TYR A 113 7.25 -19.27 -3.62
N GLN A 114 7.33 -17.97 -3.31
CA GLN A 114 6.71 -17.40 -2.11
C GLN A 114 5.64 -16.41 -2.52
N LEU A 115 4.45 -16.55 -1.92
CA LEU A 115 3.33 -15.65 -2.16
C LEU A 115 3.41 -14.46 -1.20
N HIS A 116 3.43 -13.26 -1.76
CA HIS A 116 3.23 -12.01 -1.04
C HIS A 116 1.87 -11.43 -1.48
N ALA A 117 0.89 -11.51 -0.58
CA ALA A 117 -0.47 -11.08 -0.83
C ALA A 117 -0.90 -10.06 0.24
N ALA A 118 -0.44 -8.83 0.08
CA ALA A 118 -0.76 -7.72 0.97
C ALA A 118 -2.10 -7.05 0.60
N VAL A 119 -2.77 -6.49 1.61
CA VAL A 119 -3.91 -5.58 1.44
C VAL A 119 -3.61 -4.25 2.11
N VAL A 120 -3.83 -3.16 1.38
CA VAL A 120 -3.65 -1.80 1.88
C VAL A 120 -4.95 -1.02 1.71
N GLU A 121 -5.46 -0.50 2.82
CA GLU A 121 -6.62 0.37 2.88
C GLU A 121 -6.18 1.76 3.35
N VAL A 122 -6.45 2.79 2.54
CA VAL A 122 -6.15 4.18 2.90
C VAL A 122 -7.45 4.97 2.89
N ILE A 123 -7.76 5.66 3.98
CA ILE A 123 -8.95 6.50 4.12
C ILE A 123 -8.49 7.94 4.37
N ILE A 124 -8.88 8.85 3.48
CA ILE A 124 -8.49 10.26 3.53
C ILE A 124 -9.74 11.12 3.69
N HIS A 125 -9.85 11.77 4.84
CA HIS A 125 -10.95 12.67 5.20
C HIS A 125 -10.75 14.07 4.63
N LYS A 126 -11.67 14.98 4.97
CA LYS A 126 -11.75 16.33 4.40
C LYS A 126 -10.43 17.09 4.57
N ASP A 127 -9.96 17.78 3.53
CA ASP A 127 -8.75 18.61 3.54
C ASP A 127 -7.45 17.85 3.94
N ALA A 128 -7.47 16.52 3.99
CA ALA A 128 -6.32 15.72 4.38
C ALA A 128 -5.48 15.26 3.17
N GLU A 129 -4.18 15.03 3.38
CA GLU A 129 -3.24 14.58 2.34
C GLU A 129 -2.39 13.39 2.81
N VAL A 130 -2.37 12.34 1.99
CA VAL A 130 -1.55 11.15 2.22
C VAL A 130 -0.57 10.96 1.06
N LYS A 131 0.71 10.78 1.39
CA LYS A 131 1.74 10.28 0.49
C LYS A 131 2.11 8.86 0.91
N TYR A 132 1.91 7.90 0.01
CA TYR A 132 2.24 6.50 0.24
C TYR A 132 3.31 6.07 -0.76
N SER A 133 4.50 5.83 -0.24
CA SER A 133 5.65 5.38 -1.01
C SER A 133 5.89 3.90 -0.79
N THR A 134 6.15 3.15 -1.85
CA THR A 134 6.56 1.74 -1.76
C THR A 134 7.90 1.54 -2.45
N VAL A 135 8.87 0.95 -1.75
CA VAL A 135 10.16 0.55 -2.31
C VAL A 135 10.33 -0.96 -2.12
N GLN A 136 10.27 -1.71 -3.22
CA GLN A 136 10.38 -3.16 -3.19
C GLN A 136 11.56 -3.64 -4.03
N ASN A 137 12.40 -4.48 -3.42
CA ASN A 137 13.46 -5.21 -4.12
C ASN A 137 13.40 -6.68 -3.72
N TRP A 138 12.83 -7.48 -4.63
CA TRP A 138 12.58 -8.90 -4.41
C TRP A 138 13.62 -9.80 -5.10
N PHE A 139 13.56 -11.10 -4.81
CA PHE A 139 14.33 -12.11 -5.53
C PHE A 139 13.53 -12.65 -6.73
N PRO A 140 14.06 -12.57 -7.97
CA PRO A 140 13.31 -12.92 -9.18
C PRO A 140 13.12 -14.42 -9.41
N GLY A 141 13.78 -15.26 -8.62
CA GLY A 141 13.96 -16.68 -8.95
C GLY A 141 15.15 -16.88 -9.89
N ASP A 142 15.39 -18.14 -10.25
CA ASP A 142 16.35 -18.52 -11.30
C ASP A 142 15.63 -19.35 -12.38
N ASN A 143 15.66 -18.90 -13.64
CA ASN A 143 15.14 -19.63 -14.80
C ASN A 143 13.74 -20.27 -14.61
N ASN A 144 12.77 -19.50 -14.09
CA ASN A 144 11.40 -19.96 -13.77
C ASN A 144 11.30 -20.92 -12.57
N THR A 145 12.32 -20.96 -11.72
CA THR A 145 12.33 -21.70 -10.45
C THR A 145 12.34 -20.71 -9.30
N GLY A 146 11.29 -20.74 -8.49
CA GLY A 146 11.16 -19.88 -7.31
C GLY A 146 10.94 -18.39 -7.63
N GLY A 147 11.19 -17.54 -6.64
CA GLY A 147 10.94 -16.10 -6.70
C GLY A 147 9.60 -15.68 -6.09
N ILE A 148 9.38 -14.38 -6.05
CA ILE A 148 8.21 -13.79 -5.36
C ILE A 148 7.03 -13.62 -6.31
N LEU A 149 5.85 -14.10 -5.88
CA LEU A 149 4.55 -13.78 -6.47
C LEU A 149 3.94 -12.60 -5.69
N ASN A 150 3.92 -11.43 -6.30
CA ASN A 150 3.52 -10.17 -5.66
C ASN A 150 2.11 -9.76 -6.08
N PHE A 151 1.10 -10.24 -5.34
CA PHE A 151 -0.32 -10.09 -5.65
C PHE A 151 -1.03 -9.22 -4.62
N VAL A 152 -0.89 -7.91 -4.78
CA VAL A 152 -1.29 -6.94 -3.75
C VAL A 152 -2.52 -6.16 -4.18
N THR A 153 -3.45 -5.99 -3.24
CA THR A 153 -4.60 -5.11 -3.39
C THR A 153 -4.40 -3.84 -2.56
N LYS A 154 -4.04 -2.72 -3.20
CA LYS A 154 -3.99 -1.40 -2.55
C LYS A 154 -5.11 -0.51 -3.03
N ARG A 155 -5.83 0.14 -2.13
CA ARG A 155 -6.89 1.06 -2.49
C ARG A 155 -7.01 2.19 -1.47
N ALA A 156 -7.08 3.41 -1.99
CA ALA A 156 -7.36 4.61 -1.26
C ALA A 156 -8.78 5.09 -1.53
N LEU A 157 -9.46 5.50 -0.48
CA LEU A 157 -10.72 6.23 -0.52
C LEU A 157 -10.44 7.68 -0.13
N CYS A 158 -10.45 8.56 -1.13
CA CYS A 158 -10.52 10.00 -0.95
C CYS A 158 -11.98 10.36 -0.61
N GLU A 159 -12.34 10.17 0.66
CA GLU A 159 -13.71 10.29 1.15
C GLU A 159 -14.13 11.76 1.26
N GLY A 160 -13.27 12.58 1.86
CA GLY A 160 -13.59 13.97 2.17
C GLY A 160 -13.36 14.93 1.00
N GLU A 161 -14.04 16.07 1.05
CA GLU A 161 -13.78 17.20 0.15
C GLU A 161 -12.31 17.62 0.23
N ASN A 162 -11.69 17.97 -0.90
CA ASN A 162 -10.27 18.38 -1.01
C ASN A 162 -9.26 17.31 -0.54
N SER A 163 -9.69 16.07 -0.31
CA SER A 163 -8.77 14.99 0.07
C SER A 163 -7.79 14.66 -1.05
N LYS A 164 -6.54 14.37 -0.67
CA LYS A 164 -5.47 14.08 -1.63
C LYS A 164 -4.74 12.79 -1.30
N MET A 165 -4.60 11.94 -2.31
CA MET A 165 -3.84 10.70 -2.24
C MET A 165 -2.72 10.71 -3.28
N SER A 166 -1.51 10.34 -2.88
CA SER A 166 -0.37 10.19 -3.79
C SER A 166 0.30 8.83 -3.59
N TRP A 167 0.18 7.95 -4.58
CA TRP A 167 0.90 6.68 -4.66
C TRP A 167 2.23 6.89 -5.36
N THR A 168 3.33 6.49 -4.73
CA THR A 168 4.65 6.46 -5.35
C THR A 168 5.24 5.07 -5.19
N GLN A 169 5.72 4.46 -6.26
CA GLN A 169 6.30 3.12 -6.17
C GLN A 169 7.52 2.92 -7.06
N SER A 170 8.48 2.18 -6.52
CA SER A 170 9.63 1.63 -7.23
C SER A 170 9.66 0.13 -6.99
N GLU A 171 9.53 -0.64 -8.06
CA GLU A 171 9.32 -2.09 -8.02
C GLU A 171 10.34 -2.82 -8.86
N THR A 172 11.06 -3.75 -8.24
CA THR A 172 11.99 -4.65 -8.93
C THR A 172 12.02 -6.03 -8.27
N GLY A 173 12.40 -7.04 -9.05
CA GLY A 173 12.85 -8.31 -8.51
C GLY A 173 11.77 -9.38 -8.22
N SER A 174 10.48 -9.18 -8.52
CA SER A 174 9.48 -10.27 -8.36
C SER A 174 9.46 -11.19 -9.59
N ALA A 175 9.15 -12.47 -9.42
CA ALA A 175 8.93 -13.38 -10.55
C ALA A 175 7.67 -12.99 -11.32
N ILE A 176 6.58 -12.75 -10.58
CA ILE A 176 5.32 -12.21 -11.12
C ILE A 176 4.83 -11.07 -10.23
N THR A 177 4.54 -9.91 -10.81
CA THR A 177 3.88 -8.80 -10.13
C THR A 177 2.49 -8.57 -10.71
N TRP A 178 1.49 -8.51 -9.85
CA TRP A 178 0.12 -8.14 -10.23
C TRP A 178 -0.47 -7.14 -9.25
N LYS A 179 -0.47 -5.85 -9.63
CA LYS A 179 -0.84 -4.76 -8.71
C LYS A 179 -1.54 -3.61 -9.42
N TYR A 180 -2.62 -3.13 -8.79
CA TYR A 180 -3.35 -1.95 -9.25
C TYR A 180 -3.71 -1.01 -8.09
N PRO A 181 -2.74 -0.28 -7.48
CA PRO A 181 -3.07 0.76 -6.51
C PRO A 181 -4.11 1.72 -7.07
N SER A 182 -5.20 1.90 -6.33
CA SER A 182 -6.38 2.59 -6.83
C SER A 182 -6.76 3.78 -5.96
N CYS A 183 -7.34 4.82 -6.56
CA CYS A 183 -7.97 5.93 -5.84
C CYS A 183 -9.45 5.99 -6.19
N ILE A 184 -10.30 5.94 -5.17
CA ILE A 184 -11.72 6.29 -5.26
C ILE A 184 -11.86 7.75 -4.83
N LEU A 185 -12.10 8.63 -5.80
CA LEU A 185 -12.22 10.08 -5.63
C LEU A 185 -13.68 10.43 -5.36
N ARG A 186 -14.12 10.19 -4.11
CA ARG A 186 -15.52 10.38 -3.68
C ARG A 186 -15.82 11.82 -3.32
N GLY A 187 -14.93 12.48 -2.57
CA GLY A 187 -15.11 13.86 -2.17
C GLY A 187 -14.97 14.83 -3.34
N ASP A 188 -15.73 15.93 -3.31
CA ASP A 188 -15.57 17.02 -4.27
C ASP A 188 -14.15 17.61 -4.18
N ASN A 189 -13.60 18.01 -5.33
CA ASN A 189 -12.24 18.51 -5.49
C ASN A 189 -11.12 17.54 -5.05
N SER A 190 -11.43 16.25 -4.84
CA SER A 190 -10.42 15.27 -4.42
C SER A 190 -9.42 14.95 -5.54
N ILE A 191 -8.18 14.64 -5.14
CA ILE A 191 -7.04 14.47 -6.03
C ILE A 191 -6.39 13.10 -5.81
N GLY A 192 -6.19 12.35 -6.90
CA GLY A 192 -5.46 11.08 -6.91
C GLY A 192 -4.22 11.12 -7.79
N GLU A 193 -3.06 10.81 -7.24
CA GLU A 193 -1.81 10.76 -7.99
C GLU A 193 -1.19 9.37 -7.93
N PHE A 194 -0.58 8.95 -9.03
CA PHE A 194 0.13 7.69 -9.13
C PHE A 194 1.41 7.86 -9.94
N TYR A 195 2.54 7.53 -9.30
CA TYR A 195 3.88 7.54 -9.88
C TYR A 195 4.50 6.16 -9.72
N SER A 196 4.84 5.51 -10.84
CA SER A 196 5.36 4.14 -10.83
C SER A 196 6.61 4.02 -11.67
N VAL A 197 7.63 3.38 -11.10
CA VAL A 197 8.79 2.84 -11.82
C VAL A 197 8.80 1.32 -11.61
N ALA A 198 8.75 0.55 -12.70
CA ALA A 198 8.79 -0.90 -12.65
C ALA A 198 9.94 -1.42 -13.52
N LEU A 199 10.83 -2.23 -12.95
CA LEU A 199 11.95 -2.86 -13.65
C LEU A 199 11.76 -4.38 -13.69
N THR A 200 11.80 -4.94 -14.90
CA THR A 200 11.83 -6.39 -15.12
C THR A 200 13.04 -6.79 -15.96
N SER A 201 13.64 -7.93 -15.62
CA SER A 201 14.74 -8.57 -16.35
C SER A 201 14.58 -10.10 -16.35
N GLY A 202 15.44 -10.84 -17.04
CA GLY A 202 15.34 -12.30 -17.11
C GLY A 202 14.02 -12.77 -17.72
N HIS A 203 13.23 -13.55 -16.98
CA HIS A 203 11.91 -14.06 -17.38
C HIS A 203 10.77 -13.51 -16.50
N GLN A 204 11.02 -12.41 -15.78
CA GLN A 204 10.02 -11.80 -14.91
C GLN A 204 8.79 -11.32 -15.69
N GLN A 205 7.64 -11.34 -15.04
CA GLN A 205 6.39 -10.83 -15.59
C GLN A 205 5.80 -9.77 -14.66
N ALA A 206 5.44 -8.61 -15.20
CA ALA A 206 4.77 -7.55 -14.46
C ALA A 206 3.50 -7.12 -15.18
N ASP A 207 2.36 -7.23 -14.51
CA ASP A 207 1.10 -6.58 -14.90
C ASP A 207 0.74 -5.58 -13.80
N THR A 208 1.16 -4.33 -14.02
CA THR A 208 1.05 -3.27 -13.03
C THR A 208 0.29 -2.08 -13.60
N GLY A 209 -0.28 -1.27 -12.71
CA GLY A 209 -0.85 0.02 -13.09
C GLY A 209 -1.72 0.57 -11.99
N THR A 210 -2.78 1.29 -12.35
CA THR A 210 -3.61 2.00 -11.37
C THR A 210 -5.05 2.14 -11.84
N LYS A 211 -5.99 2.30 -10.90
CA LYS A 211 -7.38 2.64 -11.22
C LYS A 211 -7.76 3.95 -10.53
N MET A 212 -8.12 4.95 -11.32
CA MET A 212 -8.64 6.23 -10.85
C MET A 212 -10.14 6.27 -11.10
N ILE A 213 -10.94 6.33 -10.04
CA ILE A 213 -12.40 6.29 -10.09
C ILE A 213 -12.91 7.64 -9.59
N HIS A 214 -13.38 8.48 -10.52
CA HIS A 214 -13.91 9.81 -10.26
C HIS A 214 -15.40 9.70 -9.92
N ILE A 215 -15.81 10.28 -8.79
CA ILE A 215 -17.21 10.31 -8.33
C ILE A 215 -17.59 11.74 -7.93
N GLY A 216 -16.75 12.42 -7.14
CA GLY A 216 -16.95 13.80 -6.73
C GLY A 216 -16.79 14.79 -7.89
N LYS A 217 -17.34 15.99 -7.71
CA LYS A 217 -17.21 17.10 -8.65
C LYS A 217 -15.77 17.62 -8.66
N ASN A 218 -15.31 18.10 -9.83
CA ASN A 218 -13.98 18.71 -10.00
C ASN A 218 -12.80 17.84 -9.53
N THR A 219 -12.96 16.52 -9.54
CA THR A 219 -11.91 15.59 -9.14
C THR A 219 -10.81 15.53 -10.20
N ARG A 220 -9.55 15.37 -9.76
CA ARG A 220 -8.39 15.33 -10.64
C ARG A 220 -7.57 14.07 -10.39
N SER A 221 -7.04 13.47 -11.46
CA SER A 221 -6.04 12.42 -11.32
C SER A 221 -4.82 12.63 -12.22
N THR A 222 -3.67 12.17 -11.74
CA THR A 222 -2.41 12.17 -12.48
C THR A 222 -1.81 10.77 -12.43
N ILE A 223 -1.45 10.22 -13.59
CA ILE A 223 -0.86 8.89 -13.72
C ILE A 223 0.44 9.02 -14.51
N ILE A 224 1.57 8.67 -13.89
CA ILE A 224 2.87 8.58 -14.52
C ILE A 224 3.43 7.18 -14.27
N SER A 225 3.59 6.39 -15.33
CA SER A 225 4.16 5.05 -15.27
C SER A 225 5.37 4.94 -16.19
N LYS A 226 6.49 4.47 -15.65
CA LYS A 226 7.74 4.20 -16.36
C LYS A 226 8.10 2.72 -16.17
N GLY A 227 7.81 1.91 -17.19
CA GLY A 227 8.21 0.50 -17.23
C GLY A 227 9.55 0.34 -17.95
N ILE A 228 10.46 -0.44 -17.37
CA ILE A 228 11.78 -0.77 -17.92
C ILE A 228 11.85 -2.29 -18.04
N SER A 229 11.95 -2.79 -19.26
CA SER A 229 11.96 -4.23 -19.56
C SER A 229 13.30 -4.62 -20.18
N ALA A 230 13.93 -5.67 -19.66
CA ALA A 230 15.20 -6.20 -20.15
C ALA A 230 15.15 -7.74 -20.29
N GLY A 231 16.07 -8.32 -21.07
CA GLY A 231 16.14 -9.76 -21.30
C GLY A 231 14.89 -10.30 -22.02
N HIS A 232 14.32 -11.39 -21.49
CA HIS A 232 13.10 -12.04 -22.01
C HIS A 232 11.86 -11.69 -21.16
N SER A 233 11.95 -10.66 -20.32
CA SER A 233 10.89 -10.28 -19.40
C SER A 233 9.73 -9.62 -20.12
N GLN A 234 8.55 -9.66 -19.49
CA GLN A 234 7.35 -9.00 -20.00
C GLN A 234 6.82 -8.00 -18.97
N THR A 235 6.83 -6.72 -19.32
CA THR A 235 6.17 -5.66 -18.53
C THR A 235 4.95 -5.15 -19.28
N ARG A 236 3.80 -5.10 -18.59
CA ARG A 236 2.54 -4.54 -19.07
C ARG A 236 2.06 -3.48 -18.09
N SER A 237 1.76 -2.29 -18.61
CA SER A 237 1.09 -1.23 -17.88
C SER A 237 -0.39 -1.27 -18.20
N ARG A 238 -1.25 -1.50 -17.20
CA ARG A 238 -2.71 -1.57 -17.36
C ARG A 238 -3.38 -0.64 -16.36
N GLY A 239 -4.09 0.35 -16.88
CA GLY A 239 -4.79 1.34 -16.06
C GLY A 239 -6.27 1.47 -16.39
N LEU A 240 -7.02 2.07 -15.47
CA LEU A 240 -8.41 2.48 -15.68
C LEU A 240 -8.59 3.91 -15.19
N VAL A 241 -9.17 4.78 -16.01
CA VAL A 241 -9.73 6.06 -15.59
C VAL A 241 -11.23 5.99 -15.85
N LYS A 242 -12.04 6.11 -14.81
CA LYS A 242 -13.51 6.05 -14.89
C LYS A 242 -14.08 7.33 -14.29
N CYS A 243 -15.02 7.96 -14.99
CA CYS A 243 -15.79 9.10 -14.55
C CYS A 243 -17.28 8.75 -14.45
#